data_AF-A0A961GT90-F1
#
_entry.id   AF-A0A961GT90-F1
#
_cell.length_a   1.000
_cell.length_b   1.000
_cell.length_c   1.000
_cell.angle_alpha   90.00
_cell.angle_beta   90.00
_cell.angle_gamma   90.00
#
_symmetry.space_group_name_H-M   'P 1'
#
loop_
_entity.id
_entity.type
_entity.pdbx_description
1 polymer ?
#
loop_
_entity_poly.entity_id
_entity_poly.type
_entity_poly.pdbx_seq_one_letter_code
_entity_poly.pdbx_strand_id
1 'polypeptide(L)'
;GGGSLAQRIGAAAPTARAWAAQLAAALDHAHRHGVVHGDVTPPNVLLDDRDAVLLADFGSAHLVHDADTAGRAARHFGHTPGLAAPERRRLEPPTPESDVYGLASTILMVCGDHHALGAHTRRLLQSCLGDPGRRPGADLLARRLAG
;
A
#
# COMPACT_ATOMS: atom_id res chain seq x y z
N GLY A 1 -14.49 -9.92 13.60
CA GLY A 1 -13.37 -9.54 12.72
C GLY A 1 -13.95 -8.87 11.50
N GLY A 2 -13.49 -7.65 11.17
CA GLY A 2 -14.00 -6.86 10.05
C GLY A 2 -13.66 -7.42 8.66
N GLY A 3 -12.76 -8.40 8.55
CA GLY A 3 -12.38 -9.02 7.27
C GLY A 3 -11.23 -8.28 6.60
N SER A 4 -11.06 -8.45 5.28
CA SER A 4 -10.03 -7.75 4.50
C SER A 4 -10.63 -6.87 3.42
N LEU A 5 -9.84 -5.95 2.88
CA LEU A 5 -10.28 -5.11 1.76
C LEU A 5 -10.63 -5.91 0.50
N ALA A 6 -10.11 -7.15 0.36
CA ALA A 6 -10.54 -8.05 -0.71
C ALA A 6 -12.04 -8.36 -0.68
N GLN A 7 -12.68 -8.24 0.49
CA GLN A 7 -14.11 -8.43 0.70
C GLN A 7 -14.91 -7.12 0.64
N ARG A 8 -14.28 -6.03 0.18
CA ARG A 8 -14.84 -4.67 0.17
C ARG A 8 -14.80 -4.01 -1.21
N ILE A 9 -14.80 -4.81 -2.28
CA ILE A 9 -14.90 -4.30 -3.64
C ILE A 9 -16.20 -3.49 -3.81
N GLY A 10 -16.11 -2.31 -4.41
CA GLY A 10 -17.24 -1.41 -4.56
C GLY A 10 -17.41 -0.43 -3.39
N ALA A 11 -16.40 -0.26 -2.54
CA ALA A 11 -16.45 0.66 -1.42
C ALA A 11 -16.75 2.11 -1.86
N ALA A 12 -17.58 2.80 -1.07
CA ALA A 12 -17.88 4.21 -1.29
C ALA A 12 -16.62 5.06 -1.16
N ALA A 13 -16.54 6.12 -1.96
CA ALA A 13 -15.36 6.99 -2.02
C ALA A 13 -14.90 7.57 -0.68
N PRO A 14 -15.79 8.04 0.23
CA PRO A 14 -15.35 8.52 1.55
C PRO A 14 -14.65 7.43 2.37
N THR A 15 -15.19 6.21 2.35
CA THR A 15 -14.63 5.05 3.04
C THR A 15 -13.28 4.65 2.44
N ALA A 16 -13.19 4.53 1.11
CA ALA A 16 -11.94 4.21 0.42
C ALA A 16 -10.85 5.26 0.70
N ARG A 17 -11.20 6.55 0.75
CA ARG A 17 -10.27 7.62 1.14
C ARG A 17 -9.80 7.49 2.58
N ALA A 18 -10.70 7.16 3.51
CA ALA A 18 -10.36 6.96 4.91
C ALA A 18 -9.38 5.79 5.09
N TRP A 19 -9.64 4.65 4.44
CA TRP A 19 -8.72 3.51 4.44
C TRP A 19 -7.37 3.86 3.81
N ALA A 20 -7.35 4.66 2.73
CA ALA A 20 -6.11 5.12 2.11
C ALA A 20 -5.24 5.94 3.08
N ALA A 21 -5.87 6.84 3.86
CA ALA A 21 -5.17 7.65 4.85
C ALA A 21 -4.58 6.77 5.98
N GLN A 22 -5.35 5.81 6.49
CA GLN A 22 -4.91 4.92 7.55
C GLN A 22 -3.81 3.95 7.07
N LEU A 23 -3.95 3.40 5.86
CA LEU A 23 -2.93 2.55 5.25
C LEU A 23 -1.63 3.31 5.00
N ALA A 24 -1.71 4.57 4.55
CA ALA A 24 -0.54 5.43 4.40
C ALA A 24 0.16 5.68 5.75
N ALA A 25 -0.61 5.91 6.82
CA ALA A 25 -0.05 6.07 8.16
C ALA A 25 0.63 4.79 8.69
N ALA A 26 0.04 3.61 8.42
CA ALA A 26 0.64 2.33 8.78
C ALA A 26 1.96 2.08 8.03
N LEU A 27 2.01 2.41 6.73
CA LEU A 27 3.24 2.31 5.93
C LEU A 27 4.30 3.30 6.38
N ASP A 28 3.94 4.56 6.65
CA ASP A 28 4.89 5.54 7.21
C ASP A 28 5.51 5.02 8.51
N HIS A 29 4.68 4.47 9.40
CA HIS A 29 5.17 3.85 10.63
C HIS A 29 6.16 2.72 10.35
N ALA A 30 5.85 1.80 9.44
CA ALA A 30 6.75 0.70 9.07
C ALA A 30 8.07 1.21 8.46
N HIS A 31 7.98 2.13 7.49
CA HIS A 31 9.13 2.69 6.78
C HIS A 31 10.08 3.43 7.72
N ARG A 32 9.55 4.17 8.70
CA ARG A 32 10.36 4.83 9.75
C ARG A 32 11.12 3.86 10.65
N HIS A 33 10.69 2.61 10.73
CA HIS A 33 11.39 1.54 11.45
C HIS A 33 12.24 0.67 10.52
N GLY A 34 12.47 1.12 9.28
CA GLY A 34 13.29 0.40 8.30
C GLY A 34 12.64 -0.86 7.75
N VAL A 35 11.32 -1.01 7.90
CA VAL A 35 10.56 -2.16 7.40
C VAL A 35 9.79 -1.74 6.15
N VAL A 36 10.03 -2.43 5.04
CA VAL A 36 9.22 -2.33 3.82
C VAL A 36 8.29 -3.54 3.76
N HIS A 37 7.00 -3.35 3.51
CA HIS A 37 6.01 -4.43 3.51
C HIS A 37 6.16 -5.38 2.31
N GLY A 38 6.33 -4.83 1.10
CA GLY A 38 6.68 -5.56 -0.11
C GLY A 38 5.54 -6.25 -0.86
N ASP A 39 4.37 -6.41 -0.22
CA ASP A 39 3.15 -6.97 -0.85
C ASP A 39 1.84 -6.30 -0.33
N VAL A 40 1.72 -4.98 -0.46
CA VAL A 40 0.52 -4.23 -0.06
C VAL A 40 -0.62 -4.52 -1.05
N THR A 41 -1.63 -5.28 -0.62
CA THR A 41 -2.73 -5.78 -1.45
C THR A 41 -4.04 -5.84 -0.66
N PRO A 42 -5.23 -5.91 -1.30
CA PRO A 42 -6.50 -5.98 -0.57
C PRO A 42 -6.61 -7.14 0.45
N PRO A 43 -6.09 -8.35 0.19
CA PRO A 43 -6.07 -9.42 1.21
C PRO A 43 -5.22 -9.09 2.45
N ASN A 44 -4.14 -8.33 2.28
CA ASN A 44 -3.15 -8.00 3.32
C ASN A 44 -3.52 -6.73 4.09
N VAL A 45 -4.60 -6.06 3.71
CA VAL A 45 -5.17 -4.92 4.44
C VAL A 45 -6.44 -5.39 5.14
N LEU A 46 -6.32 -5.66 6.43
CA LEU A 46 -7.41 -6.12 7.28
C LEU A 46 -8.18 -4.94 7.87
N LEU A 47 -9.40 -5.24 8.31
CA LEU A 47 -10.29 -4.32 9.01
C LEU A 47 -10.63 -4.91 10.38
N ASP A 48 -10.52 -4.08 11.41
CA ASP A 48 -11.06 -4.42 12.72
C ASP A 48 -12.60 -4.28 12.75
N ASP A 49 -13.21 -4.55 13.91
CA ASP A 49 -14.67 -4.46 14.07
C ASP A 49 -15.21 -3.01 14.00
N ARG A 50 -14.32 -2.01 13.92
CA ARG A 50 -14.63 -0.58 13.77
C ARG A 50 -14.24 -0.05 12.39
N ASP A 51 -13.95 -0.94 11.44
CA ASP A 51 -13.55 -0.60 10.07
C ASP A 51 -12.21 0.16 9.97
N ALA A 52 -11.36 0.04 11.00
CA ALA A 52 -10.01 0.59 11.00
C ALA A 52 -9.01 -0.38 10.35
N VAL A 53 -8.10 0.17 9.55
CA VAL A 53 -7.09 -0.56 8.79
C VAL A 53 -6.02 -1.16 9.72
N LEU A 54 -5.76 -2.44 9.51
CA LEU A 54 -4.62 -3.17 10.06
C LEU A 54 -3.83 -3.77 8.88
N LEU A 55 -2.58 -3.33 8.71
CA LEU A 55 -1.68 -3.91 7.71
C LEU A 55 -1.13 -5.24 8.24
N ALA A 56 -1.28 -6.31 7.46
CA ALA A 56 -0.96 -7.68 7.86
C ALA A 56 -0.14 -8.41 6.78
N ASP A 57 0.41 -9.57 7.15
CA ASP A 57 1.26 -10.42 6.29
C ASP A 57 2.57 -9.76 5.82
N PHE A 58 3.51 -9.67 6.75
CA PHE A 58 4.88 -9.25 6.50
C PHE A 58 5.77 -10.39 5.95
N GLY A 59 5.18 -11.46 5.39
CA GLY A 59 5.95 -12.57 4.81
C GLY A 59 6.83 -12.16 3.62
N SER A 60 6.48 -11.06 2.95
CA SER A 60 7.27 -10.46 1.86
C SER A 60 8.10 -9.25 2.31
N ALA A 61 8.15 -8.97 3.62
CA ALA A 61 8.77 -7.77 4.13
C ALA A 61 10.29 -7.80 4.03
N HIS A 62 10.88 -6.60 3.95
CA HIS A 62 12.31 -6.41 3.81
C HIS A 62 12.81 -5.36 4.81
N LEU A 63 13.88 -5.71 5.53
CA LEU A 63 14.57 -4.80 6.44
C LEU A 63 15.65 -4.04 5.67
N VAL A 64 15.54 -2.72 5.61
CA VAL A 64 16.41 -1.85 4.82
C VAL A 64 17.84 -1.77 5.39
N HIS A 65 18.03 -2.08 6.68
CA HIS A 65 19.30 -1.94 7.38
C HIS A 65 19.98 -3.26 7.78
N ASP A 66 19.37 -4.42 7.53
CA ASP A 66 19.98 -5.71 7.88
C ASP A 66 20.64 -6.34 6.64
N ALA A 67 21.98 -6.32 6.62
CA ALA A 67 22.78 -6.95 5.56
C ALA A 67 22.54 -8.48 5.47
N ASP A 68 22.15 -9.12 6.58
CA ASP A 68 21.85 -10.55 6.64
C ASP A 68 20.47 -10.91 6.06
N THR A 69 19.52 -9.97 5.98
CA THR A 69 18.26 -10.20 5.23
C THR A 69 18.47 -10.22 3.73
N ALA A 70 19.47 -9.52 3.19
CA ALA A 70 19.74 -9.50 1.76
C ALA A 70 20.01 -10.93 1.22
N GLY A 71 20.65 -11.81 2.02
CA GLY A 71 20.91 -13.21 1.65
C GLY A 71 19.71 -14.16 1.75
N ARG A 72 18.74 -13.88 2.63
CA ARG A 72 17.52 -14.70 2.82
C ARG A 72 16.33 -14.21 1.97
N ALA A 73 16.22 -12.91 1.74
CA ALA A 73 15.17 -12.27 0.95
C ALA A 73 15.36 -12.48 -0.58
N ALA A 74 16.61 -12.65 -1.02
CA ALA A 74 16.94 -12.89 -2.44
C ALA A 74 16.37 -14.17 -3.04
N ARG A 75 15.74 -15.06 -2.25
CA ARG A 75 15.28 -16.34 -2.79
C ARG A 75 13.86 -16.34 -3.34
N HIS A 76 12.91 -15.56 -2.84
CA HIS A 76 11.55 -15.54 -3.40
C HIS A 76 10.88 -14.19 -3.12
N PHE A 77 11.21 -13.15 -3.89
CA PHE A 77 10.39 -11.93 -3.91
C PHE A 77 9.10 -12.21 -4.70
N GLY A 78 8.17 -12.90 -4.04
CA GLY A 78 6.80 -13.05 -4.52
C GLY A 78 6.12 -11.68 -4.64
N HIS A 79 5.10 -11.62 -5.50
CA HIS A 79 4.24 -10.47 -5.61
C HIS A 79 2.86 -10.92 -6.06
N THR A 80 1.83 -10.20 -5.66
CA THR A 80 0.47 -10.44 -6.16
C THR A 80 0.30 -9.88 -7.58
N PRO A 81 -0.03 -10.70 -8.60
CA PRO A 81 -0.21 -10.23 -9.97
C PRO A 81 -1.29 -9.15 -10.08
N GLY A 82 -1.04 -8.15 -10.93
CA GLY A 82 -1.99 -7.05 -11.19
C GLY A 82 -2.01 -5.91 -10.16
N LEU A 83 -1.38 -6.09 -9.00
CA LEU A 83 -1.32 -5.07 -7.93
C LEU A 83 0.10 -4.56 -7.64
N ALA A 84 1.10 -5.36 -7.97
CA ALA A 84 2.50 -5.06 -7.68
C ALA A 84 3.08 -3.96 -8.58
N ALA A 85 3.98 -3.15 -8.01
CA ALA A 85 4.72 -2.12 -8.74
C ALA A 85 5.55 -2.71 -9.90
N PRO A 86 5.80 -1.97 -11.00
CA PRO A 86 6.57 -2.46 -12.15
C PRO A 86 7.93 -3.06 -11.81
N GLU A 87 8.67 -2.43 -10.90
CA GLU A 87 9.95 -2.88 -10.37
C GLU A 87 9.83 -4.19 -9.56
N ARG A 88 8.77 -4.37 -8.78
CA ARG A 88 8.49 -5.62 -8.06
C ARG A 88 8.21 -6.77 -9.02
N ARG A 89 7.52 -6.50 -10.12
CA ARG A 89 7.27 -7.50 -11.18
C ARG A 89 8.56 -7.92 -11.90
N ARG A 90 9.60 -7.07 -11.87
CA ARG A 90 10.97 -7.39 -12.31
C ARG A 90 11.79 -8.11 -11.24
N LEU A 91 11.15 -8.51 -10.13
CA LEU A 91 11.76 -9.18 -8.98
C LEU A 91 12.84 -8.33 -8.29
N GLU A 92 12.80 -7.01 -8.47
CA GLU A 92 13.64 -6.08 -7.72
C GLU A 92 13.23 -6.09 -6.23
N PRO A 93 14.16 -5.87 -5.28
CA PRO A 93 13.84 -5.82 -3.86
C PRO A 93 12.71 -4.82 -3.56
N PRO A 94 11.87 -5.08 -2.56
CA PRO A 94 10.83 -4.14 -2.20
C PRO A 94 11.43 -2.88 -1.57
N THR A 95 10.85 -1.74 -1.94
CA THR A 95 11.23 -0.41 -1.44
C THR A 95 10.00 0.35 -0.89
N PRO A 96 10.19 1.41 -0.09
CA PRO A 96 9.08 2.26 0.36
C PRO A 96 8.20 2.76 -0.80
N GLU A 97 8.80 3.09 -1.93
CA GLU A 97 8.10 3.54 -3.13
C GLU A 97 7.21 2.44 -3.73
N SER A 98 7.65 1.17 -3.64
CA SER A 98 6.86 0.02 -4.09
C SER A 98 5.63 -0.24 -3.20
N ASP A 99 5.73 0.01 -1.90
CA ASP A 99 4.58 -0.04 -0.99
C ASP A 99 3.58 1.07 -1.28
N VAL A 100 4.05 2.28 -1.60
CA VAL A 100 3.21 3.40 -2.01
C VAL A 100 2.41 3.09 -3.28
N TYR A 101 3.03 2.39 -4.24
CA TYR A 101 2.32 1.88 -5.40
C TYR A 101 1.22 0.89 -4.99
N GLY A 102 1.56 -0.09 -4.14
CA GLY A 102 0.64 -1.11 -3.65
C GLY A 102 -0.56 -0.54 -2.88
N LEU A 103 -0.34 0.52 -2.08
CA LEU A 103 -1.42 1.28 -1.44
C LEU A 103 -2.38 1.85 -2.49
N ALA A 104 -1.85 2.56 -3.49
CA ALA A 104 -2.69 3.21 -4.49
C ALA A 104 -3.45 2.20 -5.36
N SER A 105 -2.79 1.12 -5.79
CA SER A 105 -3.42 0.05 -6.57
C SER A 105 -4.52 -0.65 -5.76
N THR A 106 -4.27 -0.93 -4.48
CA THR A 106 -5.25 -1.52 -3.55
C THR A 106 -6.48 -0.63 -3.39
N ILE A 107 -6.29 0.65 -3.06
CA ILE A 107 -7.41 1.57 -2.81
C ILE A 107 -8.22 1.82 -4.08
N LEU A 108 -7.57 1.99 -5.23
CA LEU A 108 -8.27 2.16 -6.50
C LEU A 108 -9.00 0.87 -6.89
N MET A 109 -8.45 -0.31 -6.65
CA MET A 109 -9.13 -1.57 -6.92
C MET A 109 -10.43 -1.73 -6.12
N VAL A 110 -10.42 -1.38 -4.83
CA VAL A 110 -11.59 -1.59 -3.97
C VAL A 110 -12.63 -0.47 -4.06
N CYS A 111 -12.25 0.72 -4.55
CA CYS A 111 -13.17 1.83 -4.73
C CYS A 111 -14.14 1.59 -5.90
N GLY A 112 -15.45 1.70 -5.64
CA GLY A 112 -16.48 1.42 -6.65
C GLY A 112 -16.59 2.47 -7.75
N ASP A 113 -16.39 3.76 -7.42
CA ASP A 113 -16.37 4.86 -8.38
C ASP A 113 -15.22 5.83 -8.08
N HIS A 114 -14.22 5.83 -8.96
CA HIS A 114 -13.04 6.67 -8.81
C HIS A 114 -13.36 8.15 -9.03
N HIS A 115 -14.40 8.50 -9.78
CA HIS A 115 -14.81 9.89 -9.96
C HIS A 115 -15.32 10.49 -8.65
N ALA A 116 -15.99 9.68 -7.82
CA ALA A 116 -16.48 10.07 -6.51
C ALA A 116 -15.37 10.32 -5.47
N LEU A 117 -14.13 9.87 -5.69
CA LEU A 117 -12.97 10.22 -4.82
C LEU A 117 -12.64 11.72 -4.84
N GLY A 118 -13.18 12.45 -5.82
CA GLY A 118 -12.82 13.83 -6.08
C GLY A 118 -11.50 13.94 -6.83
N ALA A 119 -11.38 14.99 -7.65
CA ALA A 119 -10.26 15.16 -8.57
C ALA A 119 -8.90 15.29 -7.87
N HIS A 120 -8.85 15.77 -6.62
CA HIS A 120 -7.60 15.89 -5.86
C HIS A 120 -7.09 14.52 -5.40
N THR A 121 -7.88 13.81 -4.59
CA THR A 121 -7.56 12.46 -4.08
C THR A 121 -7.23 11.49 -5.21
N ARG A 122 -8.06 11.47 -6.27
CA ARG A 122 -7.83 10.59 -7.42
C ARG A 122 -6.49 10.87 -8.09
N ARG A 123 -6.13 12.14 -8.32
CA ARG A 123 -4.83 12.50 -8.92
C ARG A 123 -3.67 12.12 -8.01
N LEU A 124 -3.81 12.30 -6.70
CA LEU A 124 -2.78 11.92 -5.74
C LEU A 124 -2.52 10.40 -5.79
N LEU A 125 -3.56 9.57 -5.73
CA LEU A 125 -3.43 8.12 -5.84
C LEU A 125 -2.88 7.70 -7.21
N GLN A 126 -3.35 8.31 -8.30
CA GLN A 126 -2.82 8.02 -9.65
C GLN A 126 -1.34 8.39 -9.79
N SER A 127 -0.87 9.46 -9.15
CA SER A 127 0.56 9.83 -9.17
C SER A 127 1.46 8.78 -8.52
N CYS A 128 0.94 8.01 -7.57
CA CYS A 128 1.66 6.91 -6.93
C CYS A 128 1.87 5.72 -7.88
N LEU A 129 1.12 5.63 -8.97
CA LEU A 129 1.25 4.54 -9.96
C LEU A 129 2.32 4.81 -11.02
N GLY A 130 2.99 5.98 -10.97
CA GLY A 130 4.01 6.40 -11.91
C GLY A 130 5.44 5.99 -11.54
N ASP A 131 6.39 6.82 -11.96
CA ASP A 131 7.83 6.71 -11.70
C ASP A 131 8.13 6.59 -10.19
N PRO A 132 8.81 5.52 -9.73
CA PRO A 132 9.17 5.31 -8.32
C PRO A 132 9.80 6.54 -7.67
N GLY A 133 10.76 7.18 -8.33
CA GLY A 133 11.50 8.33 -7.77
C GLY A 133 10.67 9.61 -7.63
N ARG A 134 9.43 9.60 -8.14
CA ARG A 134 8.49 10.73 -8.06
C ARG A 134 7.27 10.44 -7.18
N ARG A 135 7.16 9.22 -6.63
CA ARG A 135 6.04 8.87 -5.75
C ARG A 135 6.19 9.64 -4.43
N PRO A 136 5.10 10.21 -3.89
CA PRO A 136 5.14 10.83 -2.57
C PRO A 136 5.41 9.77 -1.50
N GLY A 137 6.14 10.15 -0.44
CA GLY A 137 6.30 9.30 0.73
C GLY A 137 4.96 9.00 1.42
N ALA A 138 4.90 7.87 2.13
CA ALA A 138 3.72 7.46 2.88
C ALA A 138 3.29 8.50 3.93
N ASP A 139 4.26 9.20 4.53
CA ASP A 139 4.05 10.30 5.47
C ASP A 139 3.25 11.47 4.84
N LEU A 140 3.61 11.86 3.62
CA LEU A 140 2.95 12.94 2.88
C LEU A 140 1.56 12.52 2.42
N LEU A 141 1.41 11.26 2.00
CA LEU A 141 0.11 10.69 1.64
C LEU A 141 -0.85 10.69 2.83
N ALA A 142 -0.41 10.22 3.99
CA ALA A 142 -1.22 10.20 5.20
C ALA A 142 -1.76 11.60 5.54
N ARG A 143 -0.90 12.63 5.51
CA ARG A 143 -1.29 14.02 5.78
C ARG A 143 -2.29 14.57 4.75
N ARG A 144 -2.07 14.30 3.45
CA ARG A 144 -2.93 14.82 2.38
C ARG A 144 -4.27 14.09 2.24
N LEU A 145 -4.34 12.83 2.66
CA LEU A 145 -5.57 12.04 2.60
C LEU A 145 -6.44 12.21 3.85
N ALA A 146 -5.85 12.63 4.98
CA ALA A 146 -6.59 12.90 6.22
C ALA A 146 -7.32 14.26 6.22
N GLY A 147 -6.78 15.28 5.56
CA GLY A 147 -7.40 16.61 5.41
C GLY A 147 -8.30 16.67 4.20
#